data_AF-A0A7J8SEF8-F1
#
_entry.id   AF-A0A7J8SEF8-F1
#
_cell.length_a   1.000
_cell.length_b   1.000
_cell.length_c   1.000
_cell.angle_alpha   90.00
_cell.angle_beta   90.00
_cell.angle_gamma   90.00
#
_symmetry.space_group_name_H-M   'P 1'
#
loop_
_entity.id
_entity.type
_entity.pdbx_description
1 polymer ?
#
loop_
_entity_poly.entity_id
_entity_poly.type
_entity_poly.pdbx_seq_one_letter_code
_entity_poly.pdbx_strand_id
1 'polypeptide(L)' 'AAKATIEKENPEVTAEILTPGRVGPPNFCCNRVFVTVDTHGNVTNIPTIG' A
#
# COMPACT_ATOMS: atom_id res chain seq x y z
N ALA A 1 -12.14 1.74 -1.52
CA ALA A 1 -10.86 1.28 -2.12
C ALA A 1 -9.83 1.12 -1.00
N ALA A 2 -8.92 0.14 -1.09
CA ALA A 2 -8.01 -0.23 0.00
C ALA A 2 -7.24 0.96 0.60
N LYS A 3 -6.71 1.86 -0.25
CA LYS A 3 -6.04 3.11 0.18
C LYS A 3 -6.87 3.91 1.18
N ALA A 4 -8.10 4.29 0.82
CA ALA A 4 -8.95 5.13 1.65
C ALA A 4 -9.36 4.43 2.97
N THR A 5 -9.48 3.10 2.97
CA THR A 5 -9.75 2.34 4.19
C THR A 5 -8.54 2.36 5.13
N ILE A 6 -7.34 2.10 4.61
CA ILE A 6 -6.09 2.08 5.41
C ILE A 6 -5.84 3.45 6.06
N GLU A 7 -5.90 4.53 5.27
CA GLU A 7 -5.65 5.90 5.77
C GLU A 7 -6.73 6.36 6.75
N LYS A 8 -7.95 5.80 6.66
CA LYS A 8 -9.03 6.06 7.62
C LYS A 8 -8.84 5.30 8.93
N GLU A 9 -8.41 4.04 8.86
CA GLU A 9 -8.21 3.18 10.03
C GLU A 9 -6.94 3.53 10.81
N ASN A 10 -5.91 3.99 10.12
CA ASN A 10 -4.68 4.50 10.72
C ASN A 10 -4.27 5.83 10.04
N PRO A 11 -4.67 6.98 10.60
CA PRO A 11 -4.36 8.30 10.03
C PRO A 11 -2.87 8.65 9.99
N GLU A 12 -2.02 7.93 10.74
CA GLU A 12 -0.57 8.14 10.78
C GLU A 12 0.17 7.42 9.65
N VAL A 13 -0.52 6.63 8.82
CA VAL A 13 0.09 5.96 7.66
C VAL A 13 -0.37 6.55 6.33
N THR A 14 0.54 6.54 5.36
CA THR A 14 0.24 6.83 3.95
C THR A 14 0.18 5.53 3.16
N ALA A 15 -0.93 5.29 2.45
CA ALA A 15 -1.06 4.13 1.58
C ALA A 15 -0.60 4.44 0.15
N GLU A 16 0.45 3.76 -0.28
CA GLU A 16 1.08 3.94 -1.60
C GLU A 16 0.74 2.77 -2.52
N ILE A 17 0.21 3.07 -3.71
CA ILE A 17 -0.18 2.04 -4.68
C ILE A 17 1.03 1.60 -5.50
N LEU A 18 1.35 0.32 -5.47
CA LEU A 18 2.35 -0.30 -6.33
C LEU A 18 1.66 -1.03 -7.49
N THR A 19 1.84 -0.51 -8.70
CA THR A 19 1.36 -1.15 -9.93
C THR A 19 2.30 -2.29 -10.34
N PRO A 20 1.84 -3.23 -11.19
CA PRO A 20 2.67 -4.34 -11.64
C PRO A 20 4.00 -3.89 -12.24
N GLY A 21 5.11 -4.52 -11.81
CA GLY A 21 6.46 -4.18 -12.24
C GLY A 21 7.12 -3.01 -11.50
N ARG A 22 6.42 -2.35 -10.57
CA ARG A 22 7.01 -1.37 -9.65
C ARG A 22 7.44 -2.06 -8.36
N VAL A 23 8.61 -1.67 -7.85
CA VAL A 23 9.13 -2.10 -6.56
C VAL A 23 9.25 -0.86 -5.68
N GLY A 24 8.68 -0.92 -4.48
CA GLY A 24 8.84 0.14 -3.49
C GLY A 24 10.28 0.22 -3.00
N PRO A 25 10.73 1.36 -2.46
CA PRO A 25 12.04 1.47 -1.83
C PRO A 25 12.22 0.41 -0.72
N PRO A 26 13.43 -0.15 -0.55
CA PRO A 26 13.68 -1.29 0.35
C PRO A 26 13.78 -0.90 1.83
N ASN A 27 13.48 0.35 2.18
CA ASN A 27 13.51 0.82 3.55
C ASN A 27 12.21 0.43 4.30
N PHE A 28 12.28 0.32 5.62
CA PHE A 28 11.10 0.13 6.45
C PHE A 28 10.62 1.47 7.04
N CYS A 29 9.34 1.79 6.86
CA CYS A 29 8.68 3.01 7.34
C CYS A 29 7.39 2.67 8.09
N CYS A 30 7.32 2.99 9.39
CA CYS A 30 6.12 2.75 10.20
C CYS A 30 4.89 3.54 9.73
N ASN A 31 5.09 4.64 9.00
CA ASN A 31 4.07 5.54 8.50
C ASN A 31 3.70 5.26 7.03
N ARG A 32 4.01 4.07 6.50
CA ARG A 32 3.74 3.71 5.12
C ARG A 32 3.16 2.31 5.02
N VAL A 33 2.26 2.14 4.05
CA VAL A 33 1.71 0.84 3.66
C VAL A 33 1.74 0.75 2.14
N PHE A 34 2.43 -0.25 1.60
CA PHE A 34 2.33 -0.54 0.18
C PHE A 34 1.08 -1.37 -0.13
N VAL A 35 0.32 -0.90 -1.12
CA VAL A 35 -0.85 -1.57 -1.67
C VAL A 35 -0.51 -2.05 -3.08
N THR A 36 -0.09 -3.31 -3.19
CA THR A 36 0.22 -3.92 -4.49
C THR A 36 -1.06 -4.30 -5.21
N VAL A 37 -1.19 -3.87 -6.47
CA VAL A 37 -2.37 -4.12 -7.30
C VAL A 37 -2.02 -4.84 -8.61
N ASP A 38 -2.98 -5.55 -9.17
CA ASP A 38 -2.90 -6.11 -10.53
C ASP A 38 -3.20 -5.04 -11.61
N THR A 39 -3.24 -5.46 -12.87
CA THR A 39 -3.56 -4.59 -14.01
C THR A 39 -5.01 -4.07 -14.01
N HIS A 40 -5.88 -4.67 -13.21
CA HIS A 40 -7.29 -4.28 -13.04
C HIS A 40 -7.50 -3.41 -11.79
N GLY A 41 -6.44 -3.12 -11.01
CA GLY A 41 -6.51 -2.34 -9.78
C GLY A 41 -6.96 -3.14 -8.56
N ASN A 42 -7.02 -4.47 -8.65
CA ASN A 42 -7.35 -5.33 -7.51
C ASN A 42 -6.12 -5.56 -6.65
N VAL A 43 -6.30 -5.53 -5.33
CA VAL A 43 -5.22 -5.81 -4.37
C VAL A 43 -4.82 -7.28 -4.48
N THR A 44 -3.53 -7.54 -4.69
CA THR A 44 -3.00 -8.90 -4.90
C THR A 44 -2.41 -9.51 -3.62
N ASN A 45 -1.98 -8.68 -2.68
CA ASN A 45 -1.37 -9.09 -1.41
C ASN A 45 -1.99 -8.35 -0.22
N ILE A 46 -1.93 -8.95 0.96
CA ILE A 46 -2.38 -8.30 2.21
C ILE A 46 -1.48 -7.07 2.48
N PRO A 47 -2.03 -5.85 2.58
CA PRO A 47 -1.24 -4.66 2.88
C PRO A 47 -0.66 -4.71 4.28
N THR A 48 0.62 -4.42 4.41
CA THR A 48 1.36 -4.40 5.68
C THR A 48 2.12 -3.09 5.84
N ILE A 49 2.25 -2.63 7.08
CA ILE A 49 3.08 -1.46 7.41
C ILE A 49 4.55 -1.76 7.08
N GLY A 50 5.21 -0.83 6.39
CA GLY A 50 6.61 -0.92 6.00
C GLY A 50 7.04 0.05 4.92
#